data_AF-A0AAD7BLC9-F1
#
_entry.id   AF-A0AAD7BLC9-F1
#
_cell.length_a   1.000
_cell.length_b   1.000
_cell.length_c   1.000
_cell.angle_alpha   90.00
_cell.angle_beta   90.00
_cell.angle_gamma   90.00
#
_symmetry.space_group_name_H-M   'P 1'
#
loop_
_entity.id
_entity.type
_entity.pdbx_description
1 polymer ?
#
loop_
_entity_poly.entity_id
_entity_poly.type
_entity_poly.pdbx_seq_one_letter_code
_entity_poly.pdbx_strand_id
1 'polypeptide(L)'
;MHHALQIDEIVRCICVQMAYGDGPPVPQYPRRCGDLARLARTCTTFVDPALDSLWSFQGTLLHLLRTMPGDLWDIIEIPPEDASSDATRGEEDLSLEITLRRTPRASDWDHFKCYARRVRSFTDEHICSEISVVYDTLVAEFFNGAIFPRLDTLYWFSVEPELFDYILLFLSPGLT
;
A
#
# COMPACT_ATOMS: atom_id res chain seq x y z
N MET A 1 10.83 -27.98 15.52
CA MET A 1 10.99 -26.92 14.50
C MET A 1 12.35 -27.11 13.86
N HIS A 2 12.45 -27.20 12.54
CA HIS A 2 13.73 -27.49 11.86
C HIS A 2 14.71 -26.31 12.03
N HIS A 3 15.99 -26.56 12.31
CA HIS A 3 16.98 -25.50 12.59
C HIS A 3 17.08 -24.44 11.48
N ALA A 4 16.89 -24.83 10.22
CA ALA A 4 16.87 -23.89 9.10
C ALA A 4 15.77 -22.82 9.20
N LEU A 5 14.63 -23.12 9.85
CA LEU A 5 13.53 -22.16 10.07
C LEU A 5 13.78 -21.24 11.27
N GLN A 6 14.91 -21.37 11.95
CA GLN A 6 15.36 -20.43 13.00
C GLN A 6 16.30 -19.36 12.43
N ILE A 7 16.65 -19.45 11.14
CA ILE A 7 17.50 -18.47 10.46
C ILE A 7 16.58 -17.48 9.74
N ASP A 8 16.53 -16.25 10.25
CA ASP A 8 15.62 -15.21 9.75
C ASP A 8 15.83 -14.92 8.26
N GLU A 9 17.07 -14.99 7.78
CA GLU A 9 17.40 -14.80 6.38
C GLU A 9 16.77 -15.86 5.48
N ILE A 10 16.77 -17.13 5.93
CA ILE A 10 16.13 -18.23 5.18
C ILE A 10 14.63 -18.01 5.15
N VAL A 11 14.03 -17.66 6.28
CA VAL A 11 12.59 -17.38 6.39
C VAL A 11 12.20 -16.20 5.48
N ARG A 12 13.01 -15.15 5.44
CA ARG A 12 12.81 -14.00 4.55
C ARG A 12 12.92 -14.40 3.08
N CYS A 13 13.92 -15.20 2.72
CA CYS A 13 14.09 -15.71 1.35
C CYS A 13 12.89 -16.56 0.92
N ILE A 14 12.34 -17.41 1.79
CA ILE A 14 11.11 -18.17 1.51
C ILE A 14 9.94 -17.22 1.21
N CYS A 15 9.74 -16.18 2.04
CA CYS A 15 8.66 -15.22 1.84
C CYS A 15 8.83 -14.43 0.53
N VAL A 16 10.05 -13.97 0.22
CA VAL A 16 10.36 -13.29 -1.05
C VAL A 16 10.09 -14.23 -2.24
N GLN A 17 10.58 -15.47 -2.19
CA GLN A 17 10.34 -16.45 -3.26
C GLN A 17 8.85 -16.75 -3.44
N MET A 18 8.08 -16.80 -2.37
CA MET A 18 6.62 -16.96 -2.47
C MET A 18 5.94 -15.74 -3.10
N ALA A 19 6.43 -14.53 -2.80
CA ALA A 19 5.87 -13.29 -3.31
C ALA A 19 6.07 -13.13 -4.82
N TYR A 20 7.27 -13.42 -5.31
CA TYR A 20 7.73 -13.09 -6.68
C TYR A 20 8.00 -14.30 -7.58
N GLY A 21 8.05 -15.51 -7.02
CA GLY A 21 8.56 -16.68 -7.74
C GLY A 21 10.00 -16.48 -8.20
N ASP A 22 10.34 -16.98 -9.38
CA ASP A 22 11.65 -16.81 -10.01
C ASP A 22 11.82 -15.47 -10.76
N GLY A 23 10.78 -14.62 -10.76
CA GLY A 23 10.80 -13.33 -11.41
C GLY A 23 11.50 -12.25 -10.56
N PRO A 24 12.10 -11.22 -11.18
CA PRO A 24 12.64 -10.10 -10.43
C PRO A 24 11.49 -9.35 -9.72
N PRO A 25 11.76 -8.73 -8.55
CA PRO A 25 10.76 -7.95 -7.82
C PRO A 25 10.50 -6.62 -8.53
N VAL A 26 9.77 -6.65 -9.64
CA VAL A 26 9.32 -5.45 -10.36
C VAL A 26 7.81 -5.25 -10.19
N PRO A 27 7.32 -4.00 -10.24
CA PRO A 27 5.90 -3.66 -10.05
C PRO A 27 4.93 -4.43 -10.94
N GLN A 28 5.37 -4.74 -12.17
CA GLN A 28 4.53 -5.27 -13.25
C GLN A 28 4.19 -6.76 -13.11
N TYR A 29 4.79 -7.49 -12.15
CA TYR A 29 4.49 -8.91 -11.97
C TYR A 29 3.43 -9.14 -10.88
N PRO A 30 2.42 -9.98 -11.14
CA PRO A 30 1.39 -10.29 -10.17
C PRO A 30 1.99 -10.99 -8.96
N ARG A 31 1.82 -10.38 -7.79
CA ARG A 31 2.28 -10.92 -6.51
C ARG A 31 1.30 -11.94 -5.96
N ARG A 32 1.83 -13.02 -5.36
CA ARG A 32 1.00 -14.03 -4.67
C ARG A 32 0.67 -13.62 -3.24
N CYS A 33 0.06 -12.45 -3.08
CA CYS A 33 -0.28 -11.86 -1.78
C CYS A 33 -1.13 -12.78 -0.88
N GLY A 34 -2.01 -13.59 -1.49
CA GLY A 34 -2.87 -14.53 -0.76
C GLY A 34 -2.09 -15.62 -0.01
N ASP A 35 -0.99 -16.12 -0.58
CA ASP A 35 -0.20 -17.19 0.03
C ASP A 35 0.67 -16.66 1.18
N LEU A 36 1.22 -15.46 1.04
CA LEU A 36 1.89 -14.75 2.14
C LEU A 36 0.96 -14.49 3.31
N ALA A 37 -0.25 -14.02 3.05
CA ALA A 37 -1.24 -13.77 4.09
C ALA A 37 -1.64 -15.06 4.82
N ARG A 38 -1.73 -16.19 4.10
CA ARG A 38 -1.94 -17.51 4.71
C ARG A 38 -0.74 -17.91 5.56
N LEU A 39 0.48 -17.78 5.03
CA LEU A 39 1.71 -18.14 5.72
C LEU A 39 1.87 -17.37 7.03
N ALA A 40 1.61 -16.05 7.02
CA ALA A 40 1.67 -15.20 8.21
C ALA A 40 0.74 -15.69 9.33
N ARG A 41 -0.39 -16.32 8.99
CA ARG A 41 -1.34 -16.86 9.97
C ARG A 41 -0.99 -18.26 10.49
N THR A 42 -0.01 -18.95 9.90
CA THR A 42 0.30 -20.34 10.30
C THR A 42 1.16 -20.42 11.56
N CYS A 43 2.22 -19.60 11.67
CA CYS A 43 3.07 -19.57 12.85
C CYS A 43 3.71 -18.20 13.05
N THR A 44 4.08 -17.90 14.30
CA THR A 44 4.66 -16.61 14.70
C THR A 44 5.99 -16.30 14.01
N THR A 45 6.78 -17.33 13.66
CA THR A 45 8.06 -17.17 12.96
C THR A 45 7.89 -16.57 11.56
N PHE A 46 6.80 -16.87 10.87
CA PHE A 46 6.54 -16.32 9.53
C PHE A 46 5.77 -15.00 9.54
N VAL A 47 5.19 -14.58 10.67
CA VAL A 47 4.35 -13.37 10.74
C VAL A 47 5.09 -12.16 10.19
N ASP A 48 6.23 -11.81 10.78
CA ASP A 48 6.95 -10.60 10.41
C ASP A 48 7.56 -10.67 9.01
N PRO A 49 8.26 -11.74 8.60
CA PRO A 49 8.84 -11.84 7.26
C PRO A 49 7.80 -11.89 6.14
N ALA A 50 6.66 -12.53 6.39
CA ALA A 50 5.57 -12.59 5.41
C ALA A 50 4.85 -11.23 5.31
N LEU A 51 4.62 -10.53 6.43
CA LEU A 51 4.10 -9.17 6.41
C LEU A 51 5.06 -8.19 5.73
N ASP A 52 6.36 -8.28 5.99
CA ASP A 52 7.35 -7.45 5.31
C ASP A 52 7.31 -7.66 3.80
N SER A 53 7.17 -8.90 3.35
CA SER A 53 7.09 -9.23 1.91
C SER A 53 5.75 -8.83 1.28
N LEU A 54 4.65 -8.93 2.05
CA LEU A 54 3.31 -8.54 1.62
C LEU A 54 3.20 -7.01 1.46
N TRP A 55 3.77 -6.27 2.41
CA TRP A 55 3.69 -4.82 2.44
C TRP A 55 4.84 -4.12 1.73
N SER A 56 5.88 -4.86 1.28
CA SER A 56 7.07 -4.27 0.66
C SER A 56 6.75 -3.37 -0.53
N PHE A 57 5.69 -3.67 -1.28
CA PHE A 57 5.24 -2.87 -2.41
C PHE A 57 3.75 -2.57 -2.28
N GLN A 58 3.38 -1.32 -2.43
CA GLN A 58 1.98 -0.88 -2.46
C GLN A 58 1.74 -0.02 -3.70
N GLY A 59 0.67 -0.34 -4.44
CA GLY A 59 0.24 0.45 -5.60
C GLY A 59 -0.89 1.44 -5.33
N THR A 60 -1.33 1.53 -4.08
CA THR A 60 -2.34 2.48 -3.65
C THR A 60 -2.22 2.73 -2.15
N LEU A 61 -2.49 3.96 -1.72
CA LEU A 61 -2.63 4.30 -0.31
C LEU A 61 -3.84 3.61 0.33
N LEU A 62 -4.83 3.19 -0.47
CA LEU A 62 -6.07 2.59 0.00
C LEU A 62 -5.83 1.38 0.92
N HIS A 63 -4.84 0.55 0.62
CA HIS A 63 -4.53 -0.62 1.46
C HIS A 63 -4.09 -0.22 2.87
N LEU A 64 -3.34 0.87 3.01
CA LEU A 64 -2.91 1.38 4.31
C LEU A 64 -4.06 2.08 5.04
N LEU A 65 -4.86 2.86 4.33
CA LEU A 65 -6.07 3.46 4.90
C LEU A 65 -7.01 2.38 5.43
N ARG A 66 -7.12 1.25 4.74
CA ARG A 66 -7.89 0.08 5.19
C ARG A 66 -7.39 -0.56 6.49
N THR A 67 -6.16 -0.26 6.92
CA THR A 67 -5.64 -0.71 8.22
C THR A 67 -6.07 0.19 9.38
N MET A 68 -6.57 1.39 9.09
CA MET A 68 -7.13 2.29 10.10
C MET A 68 -8.50 1.79 10.56
N PRO A 69 -8.98 2.23 11.73
CA PRO A 69 -10.29 1.85 12.25
C PRO A 69 -11.42 2.09 11.26
N GLY A 70 -12.31 1.10 11.08
CA GLY A 70 -13.39 1.16 10.09
C GLY A 70 -14.50 2.19 10.39
N ASP A 71 -14.47 2.83 11.56
CA ASP A 71 -15.32 3.98 11.88
C ASP A 71 -14.78 5.30 11.31
N LEU A 72 -13.54 5.32 10.80
CA LEU A 72 -12.85 6.53 10.36
C LEU A 72 -13.18 6.94 8.93
N TRP A 73 -13.35 5.99 8.03
CA TRP A 73 -13.46 6.23 6.59
C TRP A 73 -14.60 5.44 5.95
N ASP A 74 -15.13 5.98 4.86
CA ASP A 74 -16.03 5.30 3.93
C ASP A 74 -15.38 5.24 2.56
N ILE A 75 -15.58 4.10 1.87
CA ILE A 75 -15.26 3.96 0.45
C ILE A 75 -16.58 3.93 -0.30
N ILE A 76 -16.72 4.83 -1.27
CA ILE A 76 -17.85 4.88 -2.18
C ILE A 76 -17.32 4.49 -3.56
N GLU A 77 -17.93 3.48 -4.17
CA GLU A 77 -17.65 3.12 -5.56
C GLU A 77 -18.46 4.07 -6.45
N ILE A 78 -17.76 4.88 -7.24
CA ILE A 78 -18.40 5.79 -8.18
C ILE A 78 -18.52 5.06 -9.52
N PRO A 79 -19.75 4.88 -10.04
CA PRO A 79 -19.91 4.33 -11.38
C PRO A 79 -19.40 5.36 -12.40
N PRO A 80 -18.75 4.90 -13.50
CA PRO A 80 -18.26 5.81 -14.53
C PRO A 80 -19.42 6.63 -15.10
N GLU A 81 -19.26 7.96 -15.14
CA GLU A 81 -20.30 8.90 -15.58
C GLU A 81 -20.77 8.65 -17.03
N ASP A 82 -19.90 8.01 -17.84
CA ASP A 82 -20.11 7.72 -19.26
C ASP A 82 -20.28 6.21 -19.55
N ALA A 83 -21.03 5.48 -18.73
CA ALA A 83 -21.48 4.11 -19.05
C ALA A 83 -22.51 4.10 -20.21
N SER A 84 -22.08 4.58 -21.38
CA SER A 84 -22.75 4.29 -22.65
C SER A 84 -22.72 2.78 -22.87
N SER A 85 -23.88 2.23 -23.16
CA SER A 85 -24.26 0.82 -22.98
C SER A 85 -23.63 -0.19 -23.95
N ASP A 86 -22.39 0.03 -24.41
CA ASP A 86 -21.77 -0.83 -25.42
C ASP A 86 -20.25 -1.07 -25.22
N ALA A 87 -19.78 -1.05 -23.97
CA ALA A 87 -18.42 -1.46 -23.65
C ALA A 87 -18.36 -2.97 -23.37
N THR A 88 -17.64 -3.68 -24.22
CA THR A 88 -17.22 -5.06 -24.00
C THR A 88 -16.48 -5.14 -22.66
N ARG A 89 -16.93 -6.04 -21.76
CA ARG A 89 -16.31 -6.41 -20.47
C ARG A 89 -14.77 -6.50 -20.53
N GLY A 90 -14.10 -5.37 -20.40
CA GLY A 90 -12.77 -5.23 -19.81
C GLY A 90 -12.98 -4.58 -18.46
N GLU A 91 -12.23 -5.00 -17.45
CA GLU A 91 -12.28 -4.49 -16.07
C GLU A 91 -12.38 -2.96 -16.07
N GLU A 92 -13.59 -2.44 -15.86
CA GLU A 92 -13.90 -1.02 -15.91
C GLU A 92 -13.19 -0.32 -14.74
N ASP A 93 -12.61 0.83 -15.07
CA ASP A 93 -11.90 1.75 -14.17
C ASP A 93 -12.88 2.23 -13.08
N LEU A 94 -13.01 1.45 -12.00
CA LEU A 94 -13.83 1.83 -10.86
C LEU A 94 -13.11 2.97 -10.12
N SER A 95 -13.67 4.18 -10.19
CA SER A 95 -13.25 5.27 -9.33
C SER A 95 -13.75 5.02 -7.91
N LEU A 96 -12.84 5.09 -6.94
CA LEU A 96 -13.14 4.95 -5.52
C LEU A 96 -13.00 6.31 -4.85
N GLU A 97 -14.07 6.80 -4.25
CA GLU A 97 -14.04 7.97 -3.38
C GLU A 97 -13.83 7.54 -1.94
N ILE A 98 -12.90 8.21 -1.24
CA ILE A 98 -12.63 7.96 0.18
C ILE A 98 -13.02 9.19 0.96
N THR A 99 -13.99 9.05 1.86
CA THR A 99 -14.42 10.14 2.74
C THR A 99 -14.10 9.84 4.20
N LEU A 100 -13.67 10.86 4.94
CA LEU A 100 -13.41 10.75 6.38
C LEU A 100 -14.70 11.06 7.16
N ARG A 101 -15.19 10.09 7.94
CA ARG A 101 -16.36 10.25 8.81
C ARG A 101 -16.10 11.16 10.00
N ARG A 102 -14.84 11.21 10.43
CA ARG A 102 -14.35 12.03 11.54
C ARG A 102 -12.88 12.37 11.33
N THR A 103 -12.39 13.37 12.06
CA THR A 103 -10.96 13.66 12.11
C THR A 103 -10.20 12.48 12.75
N PRO A 104 -9.10 12.01 12.13
CA PRO A 104 -8.25 10.99 12.72
C PRO A 104 -7.65 11.46 14.04
N ARG A 105 -7.60 10.56 15.02
CA ARG A 105 -6.90 10.73 16.29
C ARG A 105 -5.50 10.15 16.16
N ALA A 106 -4.59 10.57 17.04
CA ALA A 106 -3.23 10.04 17.06
C ALA A 106 -3.16 8.50 17.06
N SER A 107 -4.04 7.83 17.80
CA SER A 107 -4.11 6.36 17.88
C SER A 107 -4.60 5.68 16.60
N ASP A 108 -5.38 6.38 15.77
CA ASP A 108 -5.87 5.80 14.51
C ASP A 108 -4.71 5.61 13.52
N TRP A 109 -3.67 6.45 13.64
CA TRP A 109 -2.46 6.38 12.85
C TRP A 109 -1.49 5.27 13.27
N ASP A 110 -1.66 4.65 14.44
CA ASP A 110 -0.71 3.64 14.93
C ASP A 110 -0.65 2.42 13.99
N HIS A 111 -1.82 1.96 13.52
CA HIS A 111 -1.90 0.85 12.56
C HIS A 111 -1.33 1.27 11.21
N PHE A 112 -1.73 2.45 10.72
CA PHE A 112 -1.21 3.02 9.47
C PHE A 112 0.33 3.06 9.50
N LYS A 113 0.90 3.69 10.53
CA LYS A 113 2.34 3.82 10.71
C LYS A 113 3.00 2.46 10.86
N CYS A 114 2.41 1.49 11.56
CA CYS A 114 2.97 0.16 11.72
C CYS A 114 3.25 -0.54 10.38
N TYR A 115 2.29 -0.48 9.45
CA TYR A 115 2.41 -1.08 8.12
C TYR A 115 3.21 -0.20 7.15
N ALA A 116 3.07 1.13 7.24
CA ALA A 116 3.76 2.07 6.35
C ALA A 116 5.29 1.94 6.39
N ARG A 117 5.88 1.58 7.53
CA ARG A 117 7.35 1.35 7.65
C ARG A 117 7.83 0.09 6.93
N ARG A 118 6.92 -0.82 6.55
CA ARG A 118 7.25 -2.04 5.79
C ARG A 118 7.26 -1.78 4.28
N VAL A 119 6.69 -0.66 3.84
CA VAL A 119 6.66 -0.24 2.44
C VAL A 119 8.06 0.20 2.01
N ARG A 120 8.56 -0.44 0.94
CA ARG A 120 9.86 -0.16 0.31
C ARG A 120 9.71 0.34 -1.11
N SER A 121 8.64 -0.03 -1.78
CA SER A 121 8.35 0.40 -3.13
C SER A 121 6.92 0.89 -3.20
N PHE A 122 6.70 2.07 -3.77
CA PHE A 122 5.36 2.63 -3.93
C PHE A 122 5.14 3.01 -5.38
N THR A 123 3.95 2.71 -5.89
CA THR A 123 3.46 3.18 -7.18
C THR A 123 2.11 3.84 -6.98
N ASP A 124 1.78 4.76 -7.87
CA ASP A 124 0.56 5.55 -7.87
C ASP A 124 -0.41 5.12 -8.99
N GLU A 125 -0.24 3.89 -9.50
CA GLU A 125 -1.00 3.26 -10.60
C GLU A 125 -2.52 3.38 -10.49
N HIS A 126 -3.06 3.69 -9.32
CA HIS A 126 -4.48 3.91 -9.08
C HIS A 126 -4.76 5.12 -8.16
N ILE A 127 -4.05 6.25 -8.30
CA ILE A 127 -4.54 7.46 -7.62
C ILE A 127 -5.92 7.80 -8.22
N CYS A 128 -6.96 7.50 -7.45
CA CYS A 128 -8.27 8.04 -7.69
C CYS A 128 -8.18 9.55 -7.50
N SER A 129 -8.71 10.28 -8.47
CA SER A 129 -8.81 11.75 -8.54
C SER A 129 -9.48 12.41 -7.33
N GLU A 130 -10.03 11.64 -6.37
CA GLU A 130 -10.82 12.14 -5.25
C GLU A 130 -10.24 11.78 -3.86
N ILE A 131 -8.92 11.51 -3.78
CA ILE A 131 -8.20 11.28 -2.51
C ILE A 131 -7.71 12.60 -1.87
N SER A 132 -8.01 13.77 -2.46
CA SER A 132 -7.48 15.08 -2.02
C SER A 132 -7.63 15.35 -0.51
N VAL A 133 -8.81 15.09 0.08
CA VAL A 133 -9.05 15.28 1.52
C VAL A 133 -8.16 14.39 2.40
N VAL A 134 -7.85 13.18 1.91
CA VAL A 134 -6.97 12.25 2.61
C VAL A 134 -5.52 12.75 2.53
N TYR A 135 -5.09 13.29 1.38
CA TYR A 135 -3.75 13.86 1.24
C TYR A 135 -3.55 15.07 2.15
N ASP A 136 -4.50 15.99 2.25
CA ASP A 136 -4.43 17.10 3.21
C ASP A 136 -4.24 16.61 4.65
N THR A 137 -5.00 15.57 5.02
CA THR A 137 -4.93 14.95 6.33
C THR A 137 -3.57 14.26 6.56
N LEU A 138 -3.01 13.64 5.52
CA LEU A 138 -1.67 13.05 5.54
C LEU A 138 -0.58 14.12 5.65
N VAL A 139 -0.69 15.23 4.92
CA VAL A 139 0.24 16.37 5.03
C VAL A 139 0.25 16.92 6.44
N ALA A 140 -0.91 17.06 7.07
CA ALA A 140 -1.00 17.53 8.45
C ALA A 140 -0.31 16.57 9.44
N GLU A 141 -0.50 15.26 9.30
CA GLU A 141 0.07 14.25 10.21
C GLU A 141 1.58 14.03 9.96
N PHE A 142 1.99 14.04 8.70
CA PHE A 142 3.35 13.70 8.26
C PHE A 142 4.17 14.95 7.87
N PHE A 143 3.77 16.15 8.30
CA PHE A 143 4.42 17.41 7.92
C PHE A 143 5.96 17.43 8.08
N ASN A 144 6.50 16.68 9.04
CA ASN A 144 7.95 16.58 9.32
C ASN A 144 8.56 15.20 8.98
N GLY A 145 7.88 14.36 8.23
CA GLY A 145 8.36 13.01 7.96
C GLY A 145 7.82 12.39 6.68
N ALA A 146 8.53 11.40 6.17
CA ALA A 146 8.02 10.61 5.06
C ALA A 146 6.92 9.66 5.55
N ILE A 147 5.84 9.54 4.77
CA ILE A 147 4.77 8.56 4.98
C ILE A 147 5.33 7.13 4.99
N PHE A 148 6.35 6.90 4.16
CA PHE A 148 7.11 5.65 4.05
C PHE A 148 8.57 5.90 4.45
N PRO A 149 8.92 5.71 5.73
CA PRO A 149 10.27 6.03 6.22
C PRO A 149 11.37 5.11 5.67
N ARG A 150 11.00 4.01 4.99
CA ARG A 150 11.92 3.03 4.39
C ARG A 150 11.67 2.85 2.88
N LEU A 151 11.18 3.91 2.23
CA LEU A 151 10.93 3.87 0.80
C LEU A 151 12.26 3.87 0.04
N ASP A 152 12.50 2.77 -0.67
CA ASP A 152 13.66 2.52 -1.51
C ASP A 152 13.34 2.88 -2.98
N THR A 153 12.08 2.79 -3.42
CA THR A 153 11.67 3.03 -4.81
C THR A 153 10.31 3.72 -4.90
N LEU A 154 10.24 4.78 -5.70
CA LEU A 154 9.00 5.50 -5.99
C LEU A 154 8.76 5.49 -7.50
N TYR A 155 7.60 4.99 -7.90
CA TYR A 155 7.07 5.12 -9.25
C TYR A 155 5.93 6.13 -9.19
N TRP A 156 6.05 7.20 -9.97
CA TRP A 156 5.08 8.28 -10.02
C TRP A 156 4.64 8.48 -11.48
N PHE A 157 3.42 8.07 -11.77
CA PHE A 157 2.78 8.06 -13.08
C PHE A 157 1.66 9.10 -13.20
N SER A 158 1.23 9.71 -12.08
CA SER A 158 0.22 10.75 -12.07
C SER A 158 0.67 11.94 -12.89
N VAL A 159 -0.18 12.30 -13.86
CA VAL A 159 -0.04 13.45 -14.75
C VAL A 159 -0.76 14.69 -14.21
N GLU A 160 -1.48 14.56 -13.09
CA GLU A 160 -2.21 15.66 -12.47
C GLU A 160 -1.26 16.56 -11.67
N PRO A 161 -1.14 17.86 -12.00
CA PRO A 161 -0.23 18.77 -11.32
C PRO A 161 -0.52 18.92 -9.82
N GLU A 162 -1.80 18.84 -9.45
CA GLU A 162 -2.28 18.99 -8.06
C GLU A 162 -1.78 17.85 -7.16
N LEU A 163 -1.66 16.64 -7.71
CA LEU A 163 -1.14 15.49 -6.97
C LEU A 163 0.37 15.58 -6.76
N PHE A 164 1.08 16.30 -7.64
CA PHE A 164 2.53 16.46 -7.53
C PHE A 164 2.94 17.22 -6.26
N ASP A 165 2.10 18.12 -5.73
CA ASP A 165 2.38 18.81 -4.46
C ASP A 165 2.51 17.83 -3.28
N TYR A 166 1.86 16.67 -3.37
CA TYR A 166 1.94 15.62 -2.36
C TYR A 166 3.14 14.69 -2.53
N ILE A 167 3.95 14.83 -3.59
CA ILE A 167 5.12 13.98 -3.82
C ILE A 167 6.11 14.04 -2.64
N LEU A 168 6.18 15.19 -1.97
CA LEU A 168 7.05 15.43 -0.82
C LEU A 168 6.77 14.47 0.35
N LEU A 169 5.53 13.97 0.49
CA LEU A 169 5.17 12.96 1.49
C LEU A 169 5.94 11.65 1.29
N PHE A 170 6.35 11.36 0.06
CA PHE A 170 6.97 10.10 -0.34
C PHE A 170 8.50 10.20 -0.46
N LEU A 171 9.06 11.42 -0.41
CA LEU A 171 10.50 11.63 -0.49
C LEU A 171 11.19 11.27 0.83
N SER A 172 11.39 9.96 1.04
CA SER A 172 12.15 9.43 2.16
C SER A 172 13.66 9.64 1.93
N PRO A 173 14.48 9.81 3.00
CA PRO A 173 15.93 9.96 2.87
C PRO A 173 16.63 8.76 2.22
N GLY A 174 15.98 7.59 2.19
CA GLY A 174 16.49 6.36 1.60
C GLY A 174 16.13 6.16 0.13
N LEU A 175 15.42 7.11 -0.48
CA LEU A 175 15.03 7.02 -1.89
C LEU A 175 16.27 7.17 -2.79
N THR A 176 16.57 6.13 -3.57
CA THR A 176 17.72 6.06 -4.48
C THR A 176 17.35 6.23 -5.94
#